data_AF-A0A238J8Z8-F1
#
_entry.id   AF-A0A238J8Z8-F1
#
_cell.length_a   1.000
_cell.length_b   1.000
_cell.length_c   1.000
_cell.angle_alpha   90.00
_cell.angle_beta   90.00
_cell.angle_gamma   90.00
#
_symmetry.space_group_name_H-M   'P 1'
#
loop_
_entity.id
_entity.type
_entity.pdbx_description
1 polymer ?
#
loop_
_entity_poly.entity_id
_entity_poly.type
_entity_poly.pdbx_seq_one_letter_code
_entity_poly.pdbx_strand_id
1 'polypeptide(L)'
;MSDFMMLEKLSQLVLSSPEFVKIEREMHQFCPFEAIGMARQEIRHSHFLSYILDPSRPHGLGDTALRALLKALPFALPSESLRFHFLPLSSANVWRERERIDILIEIPNQGGKGAVIAIEVKVDASERQNQLKDYAQRITSIYPAESWHHLFCFLSPDGREGETQGDQEWKSLSFQDLLNEIDQALLRENIIGDGAELFGHYKNMMKRHGLVHETGEQDDLDQAVQMIWSKHKEALDYLIANRPDPLNDVLEAMEEQKDAFAQRLGGDIRIVADETFRRYRRFSFPDLMDEYPALRKGDKNWISSASQLVLEVTAENEEIVASFAVGPIGEDVEFRLQLISAMNEAFAERKKPTTRVHHYKRGGILTWEELHGCENRLGELKTKLKAFVLDHYDLVAAAVNQAAKAQPAS
;
A
#
# COMPACT_ATOMS: atom_id res chain seq x y z
N MET A 1 -12.36 -39.47 -18.32
CA MET A 1 -13.32 -38.69 -19.14
C MET A 1 -13.51 -37.29 -18.57
N SER A 2 -13.70 -37.11 -17.26
CA SER A 2 -13.75 -35.81 -16.57
C SER A 2 -12.59 -34.86 -16.92
N ASP A 3 -11.34 -35.31 -16.72
CA ASP A 3 -10.17 -34.42 -16.87
C ASP A 3 -9.92 -34.00 -18.33
N PHE A 4 -10.20 -34.87 -19.29
CA PHE A 4 -10.10 -34.56 -20.72
C PHE A 4 -11.12 -33.49 -21.14
N MET A 5 -12.37 -33.61 -20.66
CA MET A 5 -13.40 -32.59 -20.89
C MET A 5 -13.05 -31.26 -20.22
N MET A 6 -12.40 -31.31 -19.04
CA MET A 6 -11.95 -30.11 -18.34
C MET A 6 -10.83 -29.40 -19.10
N LEU A 7 -9.83 -30.15 -19.59
CA LEU A 7 -8.76 -29.62 -20.43
C LEU A 7 -9.29 -29.00 -21.71
N GLU A 8 -10.32 -29.57 -22.32
CA GLU A 8 -10.97 -29.00 -23.50
C GLU A 8 -11.65 -27.66 -23.17
N LYS A 9 -12.36 -27.56 -22.05
CA LYS A 9 -12.99 -26.30 -21.59
C LYS A 9 -11.95 -25.22 -21.26
N LEU A 10 -10.84 -25.59 -20.63
CA LEU A 10 -9.72 -24.69 -20.37
C LEU A 10 -9.05 -24.24 -21.68
N SER A 11 -8.86 -25.15 -22.64
CA SER A 11 -8.31 -24.85 -23.96
C SER A 11 -9.21 -23.88 -24.73
N GLN A 12 -10.53 -24.07 -24.69
CA GLN A 12 -11.49 -23.15 -25.29
C GLN A 12 -11.44 -21.76 -24.66
N LEU A 13 -11.33 -21.67 -23.33
CA LEU A 13 -11.17 -20.40 -22.62
C LEU A 13 -9.88 -19.68 -23.04
N VAL A 14 -8.74 -20.35 -23.00
CA VAL A 14 -7.42 -19.71 -23.19
C VAL A 14 -7.10 -19.45 -24.66
N LEU A 15 -7.39 -20.40 -25.56
CA LEU A 15 -6.96 -20.34 -26.95
C LEU A 15 -8.03 -19.82 -27.91
N SER A 16 -9.31 -19.92 -27.54
CA SER A 16 -10.42 -19.72 -28.47
C SER A 16 -11.39 -18.60 -28.09
N SER A 17 -11.27 -17.99 -26.90
CA SER A 17 -12.10 -16.84 -26.52
C SER A 17 -11.47 -15.53 -27.00
N PRO A 18 -12.08 -14.81 -27.96
CA PRO A 18 -11.61 -13.48 -28.36
C PRO A 18 -11.70 -12.49 -27.20
N GLU A 19 -12.67 -12.68 -26.31
CA GLU A 19 -12.84 -11.87 -25.11
C GLU A 19 -11.67 -12.07 -24.14
N PHE A 20 -11.18 -13.31 -23.97
CA PHE A 20 -10.00 -13.60 -23.15
C PHE A 20 -8.75 -12.92 -23.71
N VAL A 21 -8.53 -13.00 -25.04
CA VAL A 21 -7.42 -12.29 -25.72
C VAL A 21 -7.54 -10.77 -25.55
N LYS A 22 -8.76 -10.22 -25.59
CA LYS A 22 -8.99 -8.80 -25.35
C LYS A 22 -8.59 -8.40 -23.94
N ILE A 23 -9.05 -9.14 -22.93
CA ILE A 23 -8.65 -8.90 -21.52
C ILE A 23 -7.14 -9.04 -21.38
N GLU A 24 -6.55 -10.10 -21.92
CA GLU A 24 -5.10 -10.34 -21.89
C GLU A 24 -4.33 -9.14 -22.46
N ARG A 25 -4.77 -8.60 -23.59
CA ARG A 25 -4.15 -7.43 -24.22
C ARG A 25 -4.25 -6.19 -23.34
N GLU A 26 -5.41 -5.91 -22.74
CA GLU A 26 -5.58 -4.75 -21.85
C GLU A 26 -4.76 -4.91 -20.55
N MET A 27 -4.67 -6.13 -20.02
CA MET A 27 -3.91 -6.41 -18.80
C MET A 27 -2.40 -6.38 -19.02
N HIS A 28 -1.89 -6.80 -20.19
CA HIS A 28 -0.46 -6.83 -20.51
C HIS A 28 0.08 -5.53 -21.16
N GLN A 29 -0.67 -4.44 -21.16
CA GLN A 29 -0.12 -3.15 -21.58
C GLN A 29 0.97 -2.71 -20.60
N PHE A 30 2.15 -2.40 -21.14
CA PHE A 30 3.20 -1.78 -20.35
C PHE A 30 2.69 -0.46 -19.76
N CYS A 31 2.87 -0.30 -18.45
CA CYS A 31 2.59 0.96 -17.77
C CYS A 31 3.82 1.38 -16.96
N PRO A 32 4.42 2.53 -17.27
CA PRO A 32 5.56 3.06 -16.53
C PRO A 32 5.30 3.18 -15.03
N PHE A 33 4.07 3.47 -14.62
CA PHE A 33 3.69 3.66 -13.22
C PHE A 33 3.66 2.35 -12.43
N GLU A 34 3.20 1.27 -13.04
CA GLU A 34 3.24 -0.06 -12.43
C GLU A 34 4.67 -0.56 -12.32
N ALA A 35 5.49 -0.35 -13.35
CA ALA A 35 6.90 -0.73 -13.35
C ALA A 35 7.70 -0.08 -12.21
N ILE A 36 7.28 1.09 -11.72
CA ILE A 36 7.90 1.75 -10.58
C ILE A 36 7.20 1.46 -9.24
N GLY A 37 6.05 0.79 -9.23
CA GLY A 37 5.27 0.49 -8.01
C GLY A 37 4.41 1.65 -7.49
N MET A 38 3.79 2.42 -8.40
CA MET A 38 3.01 3.62 -8.06
C MET A 38 1.55 3.36 -7.68
N ALA A 39 0.97 2.24 -8.10
CA ALA A 39 -0.47 2.01 -8.18
C ALA A 39 -1.33 2.37 -6.95
N ARG A 40 -0.83 2.17 -5.72
CA ARG A 40 -1.58 2.43 -4.47
C ARG A 40 -0.89 3.43 -3.53
N GLN A 41 0.15 4.12 -4.00
CA GLN A 41 0.94 5.01 -3.15
C GLN A 41 0.47 6.46 -3.28
N GLU A 42 -0.28 6.96 -2.28
CA GLU A 42 -0.83 8.34 -2.24
C GLU A 42 0.21 9.40 -2.65
N ILE A 43 1.41 9.34 -2.05
CA ILE A 43 2.52 10.27 -2.32
C ILE A 43 2.88 10.33 -3.81
N ARG A 44 2.81 9.19 -4.51
CA ARG A 44 3.16 9.10 -5.92
C ARG A 44 2.04 9.61 -6.81
N HIS A 45 0.77 9.37 -6.47
CA HIS A 45 -0.36 10.01 -7.16
C HIS A 45 -0.26 11.53 -7.05
N SER A 46 0.01 12.06 -5.86
CA SER A 46 0.24 13.50 -5.65
C SER A 46 1.42 14.02 -6.47
N HIS A 47 2.50 13.23 -6.59
CA HIS A 47 3.63 13.57 -7.46
C HIS A 47 3.21 13.74 -8.91
N PHE A 48 2.59 12.71 -9.50
CA PHE A 48 2.20 12.75 -10.91
C PHE A 48 1.18 13.85 -11.18
N LEU A 49 0.12 13.95 -10.36
CA LEU A 49 -0.89 14.99 -10.50
C LEU A 49 -0.29 16.38 -10.42
N SER A 50 0.55 16.66 -9.40
CA SER A 50 1.20 17.97 -9.30
C SER A 50 2.07 18.31 -10.52
N TYR A 51 2.68 17.31 -11.15
CA TYR A 51 3.52 17.51 -12.33
C TYR A 51 2.69 17.86 -13.57
N ILE A 52 1.58 17.17 -13.81
CA ILE A 52 0.72 17.44 -14.98
C ILE A 52 -0.20 18.65 -14.81
N LEU A 53 -0.46 19.06 -13.56
CA LEU A 53 -1.25 20.24 -13.22
C LEU A 53 -0.44 21.54 -13.27
N ASP A 54 0.90 21.47 -13.36
CA ASP A 54 1.81 22.61 -13.36
C ASP A 54 2.08 23.10 -14.80
N PRO A 55 1.46 24.20 -15.25
CA PRO A 55 1.56 24.63 -16.65
C PRO A 55 2.98 25.05 -17.05
N SER A 56 3.89 25.25 -16.09
CA SER A 56 5.29 25.58 -16.34
C SER A 56 6.17 24.35 -16.63
N ARG A 57 5.68 23.13 -16.37
CA ARG A 57 6.42 21.89 -16.58
C ARG A 57 6.38 21.46 -18.04
N PRO A 58 7.45 20.78 -18.53
CA PRO A 58 7.55 20.36 -19.92
C PRO A 58 6.76 19.06 -20.17
N HIS A 59 5.46 19.02 -19.87
CA HIS A 59 4.58 17.89 -20.20
C HIS A 59 3.73 18.13 -21.46
N GLY A 60 3.72 19.35 -22.00
CA GLY A 60 3.01 19.66 -23.26
C GLY A 60 1.48 19.76 -23.15
N LEU A 61 0.92 19.75 -21.93
CA LEU A 61 -0.53 19.91 -21.70
C LEU A 61 -0.94 21.37 -21.41
N GLY A 62 0.03 22.29 -21.28
CA GLY A 62 -0.24 23.69 -20.91
C GLY A 62 -1.04 23.78 -19.60
N ASP A 63 -2.06 24.65 -19.57
CA ASP A 63 -2.96 24.76 -18.43
C ASP A 63 -4.21 23.85 -18.51
N THR A 64 -4.29 22.99 -19.53
CA THR A 64 -5.48 22.17 -19.84
C THR A 64 -5.88 21.26 -18.69
N ALA A 65 -4.91 20.56 -18.09
CA ALA A 65 -5.19 19.65 -16.98
C ALA A 65 -5.66 20.42 -15.72
N LEU A 66 -5.06 21.58 -15.45
CA LEU A 66 -5.47 22.45 -14.34
C LEU A 66 -6.87 23.03 -14.56
N ARG A 67 -7.19 23.42 -15.80
CA ARG A 67 -8.52 23.88 -16.20
C ARG A 67 -9.57 22.78 -16.06
N ALA A 68 -9.22 21.55 -16.42
CA ALA A 68 -10.05 20.37 -16.24
C ALA A 68 -10.31 20.07 -14.76
N LEU A 69 -9.28 20.12 -13.90
CA LEU A 69 -9.45 20.00 -12.45
C LEU A 69 -10.47 21.01 -11.91
N LEU A 70 -10.33 22.29 -12.27
CA LEU A 70 -11.26 23.33 -11.84
C LEU A 70 -12.68 23.11 -12.38
N LYS A 71 -12.82 22.57 -13.59
CA LYS A 71 -14.13 22.26 -14.18
C LYS A 71 -14.81 21.06 -13.51
N ALA A 72 -14.04 20.08 -13.04
CA ALA A 72 -14.58 18.87 -12.41
C ALA A 72 -15.09 19.11 -10.97
N LEU A 73 -14.70 20.20 -10.31
CA LEU A 73 -15.08 20.47 -8.94
C LEU A 73 -16.58 20.82 -8.79
N PRO A 74 -17.27 20.25 -7.77
CA PRO A 74 -18.69 20.51 -7.53
C PRO A 74 -18.88 21.87 -6.85
N PHE A 75 -19.16 22.90 -7.65
CA PHE A 75 -19.52 24.23 -7.14
C PHE A 75 -21.03 24.34 -6.89
N ALA A 76 -21.41 24.89 -5.73
CA ALA A 76 -22.81 25.09 -5.38
C ALA A 76 -23.48 26.16 -6.25
N LEU A 77 -22.71 27.16 -6.70
CA LEU A 77 -23.19 28.28 -7.50
C LEU A 77 -22.43 28.39 -8.84
N PRO A 78 -23.11 28.59 -9.98
CA PRO A 78 -22.44 28.80 -11.27
C PRO A 78 -21.46 29.98 -11.27
N SER A 79 -21.74 31.04 -10.50
CA SER A 79 -20.86 32.19 -10.36
C SER A 79 -19.52 31.87 -9.69
N GLU A 80 -19.49 30.86 -8.81
CA GLU A 80 -18.27 30.40 -8.16
C GLU A 80 -17.39 29.63 -9.15
N SER A 81 -17.99 28.71 -9.92
CA SER A 81 -17.30 27.99 -10.99
C SER A 81 -16.70 28.95 -12.03
N LEU A 82 -17.50 29.93 -12.50
CA LEU A 82 -17.05 30.93 -13.47
C LEU A 82 -15.88 31.77 -12.94
N ARG A 83 -15.85 32.09 -11.63
CA ARG A 83 -14.74 32.84 -11.02
C ARG A 83 -13.40 32.13 -11.21
N PHE A 84 -13.35 30.82 -10.98
CA PHE A 84 -12.12 30.03 -11.16
C PHE A 84 -11.82 29.75 -12.63
N HIS A 85 -12.83 29.62 -13.47
CA HIS A 85 -12.66 29.34 -14.91
C HIS A 85 -11.87 30.43 -15.66
N PHE A 86 -12.05 31.70 -15.29
CA PHE A 86 -11.39 32.84 -15.95
C PHE A 86 -10.04 33.23 -15.34
N LEU A 87 -9.52 32.47 -14.38
CA LEU A 87 -8.21 32.74 -13.80
C LEU A 87 -7.09 32.53 -14.85
N PRO A 88 -5.99 33.30 -14.77
CA PRO A 88 -4.83 33.14 -15.66
C PRO A 88 -3.97 31.95 -15.24
N LEU A 89 -4.48 30.74 -15.50
CA LEU A 89 -3.91 29.47 -15.02
C LEU A 89 -2.47 29.24 -15.50
N SER A 90 -2.08 29.76 -16.66
CA SER A 90 -0.70 29.68 -17.16
C SER A 90 0.36 30.29 -16.22
N SER A 91 -0.04 31.10 -15.24
CA SER A 91 0.83 31.67 -14.21
C SER A 91 0.81 30.91 -12.87
N ALA A 92 0.13 29.77 -12.81
CA ALA A 92 0.00 28.98 -11.60
C ALA A 92 1.36 28.39 -11.17
N ASN A 93 1.62 28.41 -9.87
CA ASN A 93 2.72 27.67 -9.25
C ASN A 93 2.14 26.47 -8.50
N VAL A 94 2.64 25.28 -8.81
CA VAL A 94 2.18 24.03 -8.17
C VAL A 94 3.28 23.47 -7.28
N TRP A 95 2.93 23.22 -6.02
CA TRP A 95 3.82 22.71 -5.00
C TRP A 95 3.32 21.38 -4.47
N ARG A 96 4.25 20.51 -4.07
CA ARG A 96 3.94 19.30 -3.31
C ARG A 96 4.35 19.44 -1.87
N GLU A 97 3.56 18.87 -0.96
CA GLU A 97 3.88 18.77 0.47
C GLU A 97 4.18 20.12 1.14
N ARG A 98 3.84 21.24 0.47
CA ARG A 98 4.01 22.60 0.98
C ARG A 98 2.92 22.84 2.00
N GLU A 99 3.31 23.35 3.17
CA GLU A 99 2.40 23.51 4.30
C GLU A 99 1.70 22.22 4.77
N ARG A 100 2.30 21.06 4.45
CA ARG A 100 1.73 19.71 4.70
C ARG A 100 0.48 19.39 3.87
N ILE A 101 0.22 20.14 2.81
CA ILE A 101 -0.81 19.86 1.82
C ILE A 101 -0.20 19.02 0.70
N ASP A 102 -0.85 17.94 0.29
CA ASP A 102 -0.34 17.04 -0.75
C ASP A 102 -0.04 17.80 -2.06
N ILE A 103 -0.97 18.64 -2.52
CA ILE A 103 -0.78 19.54 -3.67
C ILE A 103 -1.33 20.92 -3.33
N LEU A 104 -0.49 21.96 -3.46
CA LEU A 104 -0.88 23.36 -3.25
C LEU A 104 -0.65 24.14 -4.55
N ILE A 105 -1.70 24.76 -5.07
CA ILE A 105 -1.67 25.54 -6.31
C ILE A 105 -1.90 27.00 -5.97
N GLU A 106 -0.93 27.86 -6.29
CA GLU A 106 -1.03 29.30 -6.15
C GLU A 106 -1.21 29.93 -7.52
N ILE A 107 -2.32 30.62 -7.73
CA ILE A 107 -2.57 31.42 -8.93
C ILE A 107 -2.40 32.90 -8.53
N PRO A 108 -1.29 33.54 -8.93
CA PRO A 108 -0.99 34.91 -8.52
C PRO A 108 -2.05 35.91 -9.00
N ASN A 109 -2.17 36.98 -8.23
CA ASN A 109 -3.01 38.11 -8.57
C ASN A 109 -2.52 38.84 -9.84
N GLN A 110 -3.43 39.10 -10.79
CA GLN A 110 -3.20 39.95 -11.96
C GLN A 110 -4.22 41.11 -12.07
N GLY A 111 -4.49 41.79 -10.94
CA GLY A 111 -5.38 42.98 -10.89
C GLY A 111 -6.68 42.80 -10.07
N GLY A 112 -6.80 41.74 -9.27
CA GLY A 112 -7.93 41.40 -8.39
C GLY A 112 -7.49 40.65 -7.14
N LYS A 113 -8.16 39.54 -6.78
CA LYS A 113 -7.68 38.58 -5.78
C LYS A 113 -6.93 37.45 -6.48
N GLY A 114 -5.87 36.94 -5.86
CA GLY A 114 -5.26 35.65 -6.25
C GLY A 114 -6.15 34.48 -5.86
N ALA A 115 -5.76 33.26 -6.22
CA ALA A 115 -6.42 32.05 -5.76
C ALA A 115 -5.40 31.05 -5.21
N VAL A 116 -5.75 30.38 -4.12
CA VAL A 116 -4.99 29.25 -3.57
C VAL A 116 -5.91 28.04 -3.52
N ILE A 117 -5.43 26.94 -4.11
CA ILE A 117 -6.16 25.67 -4.18
C ILE A 117 -5.34 24.63 -3.42
N ALA A 118 -5.92 24.07 -2.36
CA ALA A 118 -5.31 23.01 -1.56
C ALA A 118 -6.01 21.69 -1.87
N ILE A 119 -5.25 20.67 -2.25
CA ILE A 119 -5.75 19.34 -2.59
C ILE A 119 -5.12 18.33 -1.63
N GLU A 120 -5.96 17.58 -0.94
CA GLU A 120 -5.56 16.39 -0.17
C GLU A 120 -5.93 15.15 -0.99
N VAL A 121 -4.98 14.24 -1.19
CA VAL A 121 -5.17 13.00 -1.95
C VAL A 121 -5.27 11.83 -0.98
N LYS A 122 -6.27 10.98 -1.17
CA LYS A 122 -6.46 9.74 -0.40
C LYS A 122 -6.78 8.60 -1.35
N VAL A 123 -6.13 7.44 -1.18
CA VAL A 123 -6.40 6.25 -2.01
C VAL A 123 -7.01 5.15 -1.17
N ASP A 124 -6.29 4.66 -0.16
CA ASP A 124 -6.73 3.53 0.67
C ASP A 124 -7.09 3.95 2.11
N ALA A 125 -6.52 5.04 2.62
CA ALA A 125 -6.68 5.46 4.01
C ALA A 125 -7.88 6.39 4.21
N SER A 126 -8.60 6.23 5.33
CA SER A 126 -9.56 7.24 5.81
C SER A 126 -8.82 8.51 6.26
N GLU A 127 -9.54 9.63 6.34
CA GLU A 127 -9.00 10.89 6.87
C GLU A 127 -8.45 10.68 8.29
N ARG A 128 -7.35 11.36 8.64
CA ARG A 128 -6.95 11.47 10.05
C ARG A 128 -7.83 12.51 10.74
N GLN A 129 -8.28 12.22 11.96
CA GLN A 129 -9.16 13.12 12.72
C GLN A 129 -8.61 14.57 12.77
N ASN A 130 -9.46 15.54 12.42
CA ASN A 130 -9.18 16.99 12.39
C ASN A 130 -8.17 17.48 11.33
N GLN A 131 -7.66 16.62 10.45
CA GLN A 131 -6.62 16.98 9.49
C GLN A 131 -7.06 18.11 8.54
N LEU A 132 -8.25 17.99 7.94
CA LEU A 132 -8.75 18.97 6.98
C LEU A 132 -9.02 20.35 7.60
N LYS A 133 -9.43 20.37 8.87
CA LYS A 133 -9.63 21.62 9.63
C LYS A 133 -8.31 22.34 9.88
N ASP A 134 -7.29 21.62 10.35
CA ASP A 134 -5.98 22.20 10.63
C ASP A 134 -5.33 22.77 9.35
N TYR A 135 -5.53 22.07 8.23
CA TYR A 135 -5.05 22.48 6.91
C TYR A 135 -5.74 23.75 6.42
N ALA A 136 -7.07 23.82 6.51
CA ALA A 136 -7.83 25.01 6.13
C ALA A 136 -7.45 26.24 6.96
N GLN A 137 -7.28 26.08 8.29
CA GLN A 137 -6.84 27.16 9.17
C GLN A 137 -5.44 27.67 8.83
N ARG A 138 -4.51 26.75 8.51
CA ARG A 138 -3.16 27.12 8.09
C ARG A 138 -3.16 27.91 6.78
N ILE A 139 -3.88 27.44 5.76
CA ILE A 139 -3.95 28.11 4.46
C ILE A 139 -4.60 29.49 4.59
N THR A 140 -5.70 29.61 5.33
CA THR A 140 -6.35 30.92 5.55
C THR A 140 -5.47 31.90 6.33
N SER A 141 -4.58 31.42 7.20
CA SER A 141 -3.59 32.26 7.89
C SER A 141 -2.46 32.75 6.97
N ILE A 142 -2.04 31.96 5.98
CA ILE A 142 -0.93 32.29 5.08
C ILE A 142 -1.42 33.13 3.89
N TYR A 143 -2.64 32.88 3.42
CA TYR A 143 -3.27 33.55 2.29
C TYR A 143 -4.53 34.28 2.78
N PRO A 144 -4.45 35.56 3.19
CA PRO A 144 -5.60 36.26 3.75
C PRO A 144 -6.75 36.42 2.75
N ALA A 145 -7.99 36.24 3.23
CA ALA A 145 -9.21 36.23 2.41
C ALA A 145 -9.48 37.56 1.69
N GLU A 146 -8.88 38.66 2.13
CA GLU A 146 -8.96 39.97 1.48
C GLU A 146 -8.23 39.97 0.13
N SER A 147 -7.20 39.15 -0.01
CA SER A 147 -6.32 39.11 -1.20
C SER A 147 -6.41 37.79 -1.97
N TRP A 148 -6.95 36.74 -1.36
CA TRP A 148 -6.97 35.39 -1.91
C TRP A 148 -8.36 34.75 -1.86
N HIS A 149 -8.70 34.02 -2.92
CA HIS A 149 -9.77 33.04 -2.92
C HIS A 149 -9.21 31.69 -2.47
N HIS A 150 -9.91 31.02 -1.56
CA HIS A 150 -9.56 29.68 -1.12
C HIS A 150 -10.43 28.64 -1.82
N LEU A 151 -9.82 27.55 -2.23
CA LEU A 151 -10.50 26.37 -2.74
C LEU A 151 -9.86 25.13 -2.11
N PHE A 152 -10.66 24.32 -1.44
CA PHE A 152 -10.18 23.09 -0.79
C PHE A 152 -10.80 21.90 -1.52
N CYS A 153 -9.97 20.93 -1.90
CA CYS A 153 -10.36 19.74 -2.65
C CYS A 153 -9.91 18.49 -1.91
N PHE A 154 -10.83 17.55 -1.72
CA PHE A 154 -10.56 16.23 -1.20
C PHE A 154 -10.69 15.21 -2.34
N LEU A 155 -9.56 14.70 -2.83
CA LEU A 155 -9.49 13.81 -3.98
C LEU A 155 -9.37 12.35 -3.51
N SER A 156 -10.34 11.52 -3.90
CA SER A 156 -10.40 10.10 -3.54
C SER A 156 -10.91 9.23 -4.70
N PRO A 157 -10.69 7.89 -4.69
CA PRO A 157 -11.20 7.01 -5.76
C PRO A 157 -12.71 7.14 -5.99
N ASP A 158 -13.48 7.20 -4.91
CA ASP A 158 -14.95 7.18 -4.88
C ASP A 158 -15.59 8.57 -4.73
N GLY A 159 -14.78 9.64 -4.56
CA GLY A 159 -15.29 10.99 -4.36
C GLY A 159 -16.03 11.16 -3.04
N ARG A 160 -15.71 10.35 -2.02
CA ARG A 160 -16.31 10.46 -0.70
C ARG A 160 -16.02 11.80 -0.02
N GLU A 161 -16.88 12.17 0.91
CA GLU A 161 -16.68 13.34 1.79
C GLU A 161 -15.57 13.09 2.81
N GLY A 162 -14.82 14.15 3.12
CA GLY A 162 -13.96 14.16 4.31
C GLY A 162 -14.82 14.01 5.56
N GLU A 163 -14.28 13.33 6.58
CA GLU A 163 -14.99 13.08 7.84
C GLU A 163 -15.02 14.32 8.74
N THR A 164 -14.02 15.20 8.63
CA THR A 164 -13.92 16.40 9.47
C THR A 164 -14.76 17.55 8.90
N GLN A 165 -15.77 17.97 9.66
CA GLN A 165 -16.46 19.24 9.42
C GLN A 165 -15.67 20.41 10.02
N GLY A 166 -15.29 21.37 9.17
CA GLY A 166 -14.61 22.62 9.56
C GLY A 166 -15.36 23.85 9.04
N ASP A 167 -14.85 25.04 9.37
CA ASP A 167 -15.43 26.32 8.93
C ASP A 167 -15.27 26.58 7.42
N GLN A 168 -14.42 25.79 6.74
CA GLN A 168 -14.20 25.84 5.30
C GLN A 168 -14.71 24.55 4.66
N GLU A 169 -15.43 24.71 3.55
CA GLU A 169 -15.94 23.58 2.76
C GLU A 169 -14.80 22.94 1.96
N TRP A 170 -14.59 21.64 2.17
CA TRP A 170 -13.76 20.81 1.31
C TRP A 170 -14.64 20.16 0.25
N LYS A 171 -14.37 20.47 -1.01
CA LYS A 171 -15.11 19.91 -2.14
C LYS A 171 -14.59 18.51 -2.44
N SER A 172 -15.47 17.52 -2.39
CA SER A 172 -15.11 16.15 -2.76
C SER A 172 -15.04 16.00 -4.28
N LEU A 173 -13.99 15.34 -4.74
CA LEU A 173 -13.77 15.02 -6.15
C LEU A 173 -13.32 13.56 -6.26
N SER A 174 -13.90 12.83 -7.20
CA SER A 174 -13.44 11.48 -7.50
C SER A 174 -12.25 11.51 -8.48
N PHE A 175 -11.34 10.55 -8.41
CA PHE A 175 -10.34 10.35 -9.46
C PHE A 175 -11.02 10.11 -10.82
N GLN A 176 -12.16 9.42 -10.83
CA GLN A 176 -12.92 9.17 -12.05
C GLN A 176 -13.31 10.47 -12.76
N ASP A 177 -13.91 11.41 -12.04
CA ASP A 177 -14.41 12.67 -12.59
C ASP A 177 -13.24 13.54 -13.06
N LEU A 178 -12.17 13.63 -12.26
CA LEU A 178 -10.97 14.38 -12.62
C LEU A 178 -10.35 13.84 -13.91
N LEU A 179 -10.09 12.54 -13.98
CA LEU A 179 -9.40 11.96 -15.13
C LEU A 179 -10.28 11.97 -16.38
N ASN A 180 -11.60 11.81 -16.25
CA ASN A 180 -12.50 11.97 -17.39
C ASN A 180 -12.52 13.40 -17.91
N GLU A 181 -12.55 14.41 -17.04
CA GLU A 181 -12.56 15.80 -17.47
C GLU A 181 -11.22 16.19 -18.13
N ILE A 182 -10.09 15.70 -17.62
CA ILE A 182 -8.79 15.89 -18.27
C ILE A 182 -8.79 15.23 -19.65
N ASP A 183 -9.18 13.96 -19.74
CA ASP A 183 -9.22 13.20 -21.00
C ASP A 183 -10.10 13.88 -22.05
N GLN A 184 -11.30 14.31 -21.67
CA GLN A 184 -12.20 15.09 -22.54
C GLN A 184 -11.61 16.44 -22.95
N ALA A 185 -10.84 17.11 -22.08
CA ALA A 185 -10.17 18.36 -22.42
C ALA A 185 -9.04 18.12 -23.44
N LEU A 186 -8.21 17.09 -23.23
CA LEU A 186 -7.15 16.72 -24.18
C LEU A 186 -7.71 16.38 -25.56
N LEU A 187 -8.82 15.62 -25.61
CA LEU A 187 -9.52 15.28 -26.86
C LEU A 187 -10.10 16.53 -27.54
N ARG A 188 -10.77 17.40 -26.80
CA ARG A 188 -11.37 18.65 -27.34
C ARG A 188 -10.32 19.59 -27.91
N GLU A 189 -9.17 19.69 -27.27
CA GLU A 189 -8.07 20.57 -27.68
C GLU A 189 -7.09 19.89 -28.65
N ASN A 190 -7.32 18.61 -28.98
CA ASN A 190 -6.48 17.79 -29.84
C ASN A 190 -5.01 17.77 -29.39
N ILE A 191 -4.78 17.68 -28.07
CA ILE A 191 -3.45 17.64 -27.47
C ILE A 191 -2.91 16.21 -27.59
N ILE A 192 -1.76 16.09 -28.25
CA ILE A 192 -1.04 14.84 -28.47
C ILE A 192 0.42 14.99 -28.06
N GLY A 193 1.08 13.88 -27.74
CA GLY A 193 2.50 13.83 -27.35
C GLY A 193 2.74 13.11 -26.04
N ASP A 194 4.00 13.01 -25.62
CA ASP A 194 4.46 12.15 -24.52
C ASP A 194 3.71 12.40 -23.20
N GLY A 195 3.37 13.65 -22.87
CA GLY A 195 2.63 13.94 -21.64
C GLY A 195 1.16 13.49 -21.70
N ALA A 196 0.53 13.54 -22.87
CA ALA A 196 -0.83 13.03 -23.06
C ALA A 196 -0.84 11.49 -23.06
N GLU A 197 0.16 10.86 -23.68
CA GLU A 197 0.37 9.41 -23.63
C GLU A 197 0.63 8.92 -22.20
N LEU A 198 1.50 9.62 -21.47
CA LEU A 198 1.78 9.32 -20.06
C LEU A 198 0.54 9.50 -19.18
N PHE A 199 -0.30 10.51 -19.44
CA PHE A 199 -1.60 10.64 -18.80
C PHE A 199 -2.53 9.45 -19.13
N GLY A 200 -2.54 8.98 -20.38
CA GLY A 200 -3.27 7.77 -20.78
C GLY A 200 -2.83 6.53 -20.00
N HIS A 201 -1.51 6.31 -19.85
CA HIS A 201 -0.98 5.23 -19.00
C HIS A 201 -1.40 5.36 -17.54
N TYR A 202 -1.45 6.59 -17.00
CA TYR A 202 -1.89 6.84 -15.63
C TYR A 202 -3.37 6.47 -15.48
N LYS A 203 -4.24 6.94 -16.39
CA LYS A 203 -5.67 6.62 -16.40
C LYS A 203 -5.89 5.10 -16.48
N ASN A 204 -5.17 4.39 -17.35
CA ASN A 204 -5.29 2.94 -17.50
C ASN A 204 -4.82 2.17 -16.26
N MET A 205 -3.72 2.59 -15.61
CA MET A 205 -3.32 2.02 -14.33
C MET A 205 -4.40 2.20 -13.26
N MET A 206 -4.96 3.40 -13.13
CA MET A 206 -6.01 3.67 -12.13
C MET A 206 -7.22 2.75 -12.33
N LYS A 207 -7.59 2.47 -13.59
CA LYS A 207 -8.63 1.50 -13.94
C LYS A 207 -8.26 0.07 -13.55
N ARG A 208 -7.10 -0.43 -13.99
CA ARG A 208 -6.65 -1.81 -13.71
C ARG A 208 -6.59 -2.15 -12.23
N HIS A 209 -6.27 -1.17 -11.39
CA HIS A 209 -6.21 -1.35 -9.95
C HIS A 209 -7.52 -1.07 -9.20
N GLY A 210 -8.62 -0.81 -9.93
CA GLY A 210 -9.96 -0.61 -9.38
C GLY A 210 -10.13 0.72 -8.63
N LEU A 211 -9.35 1.74 -8.97
CA LEU A 211 -9.43 3.07 -8.36
C LEU A 211 -10.35 4.03 -9.14
N VAL A 212 -10.74 3.65 -10.35
CA VAL A 212 -11.47 4.43 -11.35
C VAL A 212 -12.37 3.42 -12.09
N HIS A 213 -13.66 3.69 -12.19
CA HIS A 213 -14.67 2.87 -12.88
C HIS A 213 -15.33 3.67 -14.01
N GLU A 214 -15.28 3.18 -15.25
CA GLU A 214 -15.92 3.90 -16.36
C GLU A 214 -17.43 4.11 -16.11
N THR A 215 -17.86 5.37 -16.13
CA THR A 215 -19.28 5.74 -16.09
C THR A 215 -19.77 5.98 -17.53
N GLY A 216 -20.35 4.95 -18.16
CA GLY A 216 -21.11 5.08 -19.41
C GLY A 216 -20.73 4.05 -20.49
N GLU A 217 -21.76 3.33 -20.97
CA GLU A 217 -21.70 2.04 -21.70
C GLU A 217 -20.88 0.98 -20.93
N GLN A 218 -21.38 -0.25 -20.88
CA GLN A 218 -20.69 -1.35 -20.19
C GLN A 218 -19.26 -1.38 -20.75
N ASP A 219 -18.23 -1.16 -19.92
CA ASP A 219 -16.83 -1.11 -20.37
C ASP A 219 -16.61 -2.29 -21.31
N ASP A 220 -15.97 -2.01 -22.44
CA ASP A 220 -15.61 -3.00 -23.43
C ASP A 220 -14.87 -4.21 -22.81
N LEU A 221 -14.19 -3.98 -21.68
CA LEU A 221 -13.62 -4.97 -20.78
C LEU A 221 -14.67 -5.67 -19.90
N ASP A 222 -15.59 -4.94 -19.27
CA ASP A 222 -16.68 -5.51 -18.46
C ASP A 222 -17.58 -6.44 -19.29
N GLN A 223 -17.89 -6.07 -20.52
CA GLN A 223 -18.62 -6.93 -21.46
C GLN A 223 -17.84 -8.19 -21.77
N ALA A 224 -16.53 -8.08 -22.00
CA ALA A 224 -15.65 -9.22 -22.24
C ALA A 224 -15.63 -10.15 -21.01
N VAL A 225 -15.51 -9.61 -19.80
CA VAL A 225 -15.56 -10.36 -18.53
C VAL A 225 -16.90 -11.08 -18.38
N GLN A 226 -18.03 -10.38 -18.56
CA GLN A 226 -19.36 -10.98 -18.47
C GLN A 226 -19.54 -12.11 -19.48
N MET A 227 -19.06 -11.90 -20.71
CA MET A 227 -19.17 -12.88 -21.77
C MET A 227 -18.31 -14.12 -21.51
N ILE A 228 -17.08 -13.94 -21.00
CA ILE A 228 -16.24 -15.06 -20.53
C ILE A 228 -16.93 -15.84 -19.41
N TRP A 229 -17.48 -15.13 -18.41
CA TRP A 229 -18.15 -15.77 -17.29
C TRP A 229 -19.38 -16.58 -17.75
N SER A 230 -20.15 -16.04 -18.69
CA SER A 230 -21.32 -16.72 -19.25
C SER A 230 -20.95 -17.97 -20.07
N LYS A 231 -19.87 -17.91 -20.87
CA LYS A 231 -19.46 -18.97 -21.80
C LYS A 231 -18.60 -20.05 -21.13
N HIS A 232 -17.78 -19.68 -20.15
CA HIS A 232 -16.72 -20.53 -19.59
C HIS A 232 -16.83 -20.73 -18.08
N LYS A 233 -18.03 -20.54 -17.50
CA LYS A 233 -18.27 -20.65 -16.05
C LYS A 233 -17.62 -21.89 -15.42
N GLU A 234 -17.82 -23.08 -15.98
CA GLU A 234 -17.26 -24.31 -15.41
C GLU A 234 -15.73 -24.33 -15.39
N ALA A 235 -15.08 -23.75 -16.40
CA ALA A 235 -13.62 -23.60 -16.42
C ALA A 235 -13.11 -22.62 -15.38
N LEU A 236 -13.82 -21.50 -15.21
CA LEU A 236 -13.49 -20.50 -14.20
C LEU A 236 -13.73 -21.04 -12.79
N ASP A 237 -14.86 -21.70 -12.55
CA ASP A 237 -15.17 -22.36 -11.28
C ASP A 237 -14.10 -23.40 -10.92
N TYR A 238 -13.64 -24.19 -11.89
CA TYR A 238 -12.54 -25.14 -11.69
C TYR A 238 -11.22 -24.42 -11.34
N LEU A 239 -10.84 -23.37 -12.07
CA LEU A 239 -9.62 -22.60 -11.78
C LEU A 239 -9.66 -21.94 -10.39
N ILE A 240 -10.81 -21.39 -10.00
CA ILE A 240 -11.00 -20.75 -8.70
C ILE A 240 -10.95 -21.78 -7.58
N ALA A 241 -11.63 -22.91 -7.73
CA ALA A 241 -11.65 -23.98 -6.75
C ALA A 241 -10.27 -24.65 -6.57
N ASN A 242 -9.45 -24.64 -7.61
CA ASN A 242 -8.10 -25.23 -7.61
C ASN A 242 -7.00 -24.16 -7.66
N ARG A 243 -7.28 -22.93 -7.20
CA ARG A 243 -6.28 -21.86 -7.15
C ARG A 243 -5.08 -22.32 -6.30
N PRO A 244 -3.85 -22.34 -6.84
CA PRO A 244 -2.67 -22.70 -6.05
C PRO A 244 -2.46 -21.73 -4.89
N ASP A 245 -2.23 -22.27 -3.69
CA ASP A 245 -1.85 -21.49 -2.49
C ASP A 245 -0.49 -21.98 -1.94
N PRO A 246 0.60 -21.81 -2.73
CA PRO A 246 1.92 -22.31 -2.35
C PRO A 246 2.45 -21.71 -1.05
N LEU A 247 1.95 -20.53 -0.64
CA LEU A 247 2.29 -19.88 0.62
C LEU A 247 1.67 -20.61 1.81
N ASN A 248 0.36 -20.90 1.75
CA ASN A 248 -0.27 -21.67 2.81
C ASN A 248 0.24 -23.12 2.83
N ASP A 249 0.41 -23.74 1.65
CA ASP A 249 0.94 -25.10 1.51
C ASP A 249 2.29 -25.26 2.22
N VAL A 250 3.22 -24.32 2.03
CA VAL A 250 4.56 -24.40 2.66
C VAL A 250 4.51 -24.16 4.17
N LEU A 251 3.60 -23.29 4.64
CA LEU A 251 3.41 -23.05 6.07
C LEU A 251 2.71 -24.22 6.78
N GLU A 252 1.80 -24.93 6.10
CA GLU A 252 1.22 -26.18 6.58
C GLU A 252 2.28 -27.28 6.67
N ALA A 253 3.07 -27.47 5.60
CA ALA A 253 4.18 -28.43 5.60
C ALA A 253 5.23 -28.13 6.69
N MET A 254 5.51 -26.85 6.96
CA MET A 254 6.39 -26.44 8.06
C MET A 254 5.82 -26.79 9.43
N GLU A 255 4.51 -26.69 9.63
CA GLU A 255 3.85 -27.06 10.88
C GLU A 255 3.86 -28.58 11.10
N GLU A 256 3.57 -29.36 10.06
CA GLU A 256 3.64 -30.83 10.12
C GLU A 256 5.05 -31.32 10.47
N GLN A 257 6.08 -30.60 10.04
CA GLN A 257 7.49 -30.94 10.28
C GLN A 257 8.15 -30.06 11.34
N LYS A 258 7.38 -29.39 12.20
CA LYS A 258 7.91 -28.38 13.13
C LYS A 258 9.06 -28.86 14.02
N ASP A 259 9.02 -30.12 14.46
CA ASP A 259 10.08 -30.70 15.30
C ASP A 259 11.39 -30.92 14.50
N ALA A 260 11.29 -31.35 13.24
CA ALA A 260 12.43 -31.50 12.33
C ALA A 260 12.93 -30.13 11.80
N PHE A 261 12.05 -29.13 11.75
CA PHE A 261 12.37 -27.76 11.41
C PHE A 261 13.11 -27.05 12.55
N ALA A 262 12.66 -27.27 13.79
CA ALA A 262 13.24 -26.77 15.04
C ALA A 262 14.65 -27.33 15.33
N GLN A 263 14.92 -28.58 14.92
CA GLN A 263 16.13 -29.31 15.34
C GLN A 263 17.48 -28.82 14.78
N ARG A 264 17.52 -27.73 14.00
CA ARG A 264 18.67 -26.83 13.73
C ARG A 264 18.45 -26.16 12.37
N LEU A 265 18.15 -24.87 12.36
CA LEU A 265 18.38 -24.01 11.19
C LEU A 265 19.91 -23.90 11.02
N GLY A 266 20.53 -24.94 10.44
CA GLY A 266 21.94 -25.34 10.58
C GLY A 266 22.95 -24.33 11.17
N GLY A 267 23.35 -24.62 12.40
CA GLY A 267 24.31 -23.87 13.21
C GLY A 267 24.12 -24.30 14.66
N ASP A 268 24.77 -23.62 15.60
CA ASP A 268 24.56 -23.84 17.04
C ASP A 268 23.25 -23.21 17.57
N ILE A 269 22.52 -22.44 16.75
CA ILE A 269 21.29 -21.74 17.17
C ILE A 269 20.10 -22.70 17.15
N ARG A 270 19.58 -23.00 18.34
CA ARG A 270 18.36 -23.78 18.50
C ARG A 270 17.13 -22.88 18.50
N ILE A 271 16.14 -23.25 17.69
CA ILE A 271 14.80 -22.67 17.74
C ILE A 271 13.78 -23.76 18.03
N VAL A 272 12.69 -23.44 18.72
CA VAL A 272 11.63 -24.41 19.04
C VAL A 272 10.28 -23.80 18.73
N ALA A 273 9.46 -24.53 17.97
CA ALA A 273 8.09 -24.13 17.68
C ALA A 273 7.33 -24.02 19.01
N ASP A 274 6.63 -22.90 19.18
CA ASP A 274 5.96 -22.58 20.44
C ASP A 274 4.45 -22.48 20.22
N GLU A 275 4.01 -21.46 19.48
CA GLU A 275 2.60 -21.31 19.13
C GLU A 275 2.42 -21.07 17.63
N THR A 276 1.50 -21.85 17.06
CA THR A 276 1.12 -21.82 15.65
C THR A 276 -0.34 -21.46 15.54
N PHE A 277 -0.63 -20.39 14.81
CA PHE A 277 -1.98 -20.06 14.37
C PHE A 277 -2.04 -20.03 12.85
N ARG A 278 -3.24 -20.06 12.27
CA ARG A 278 -3.43 -20.16 10.81
C ARG A 278 -2.56 -19.19 9.98
N ARG A 279 -2.28 -17.98 10.48
CA ARG A 279 -1.52 -16.93 9.77
C ARG A 279 -0.08 -16.68 10.23
N TYR A 280 0.35 -17.25 11.36
CA TYR A 280 1.67 -17.00 11.90
C TYR A 280 2.24 -18.24 12.59
N ARG A 281 3.56 -18.41 12.46
CA ARG A 281 4.33 -19.49 13.06
C ARG A 281 5.40 -18.85 13.94
N ARG A 282 5.39 -19.16 15.23
CA ARG A 282 6.33 -18.58 16.19
C ARG A 282 7.29 -19.61 16.72
N PHE A 283 8.56 -19.21 16.77
CA PHE A 283 9.64 -20.03 17.28
C PHE A 283 10.36 -19.28 18.41
N SER A 284 10.46 -19.94 19.56
CA SER A 284 11.24 -19.47 20.70
C SER A 284 12.72 -19.82 20.52
N PHE A 285 13.59 -19.18 21.31
CA PHE A 285 15.03 -19.42 21.35
C PHE A 285 15.43 -20.02 22.71
N PRO A 286 15.36 -21.36 22.88
CA PRO A 286 15.58 -21.99 24.19
C PRO A 286 16.93 -21.62 24.82
N ASP A 287 18.00 -21.57 24.02
CA ASP A 287 19.34 -21.30 24.54
C ASP A 287 19.44 -19.89 25.13
N LEU A 288 18.83 -18.88 24.49
CA LEU A 288 18.71 -17.53 25.07
C LEU A 288 17.82 -17.52 26.30
N MET A 289 16.73 -18.27 26.31
CA MET A 289 15.82 -18.33 27.46
C MET A 289 16.41 -19.06 28.67
N ASP A 290 17.35 -19.97 28.45
CA ASP A 290 18.10 -20.65 29.50
C ASP A 290 19.22 -19.74 30.05
N GLU A 291 19.91 -18.99 29.19
CA GLU A 291 20.91 -18.02 29.59
C GLU A 291 20.30 -16.78 30.29
N TYR A 292 19.14 -16.32 29.82
CA TYR A 292 18.45 -15.13 30.31
C TYR A 292 17.00 -15.44 30.76
N PRO A 293 16.79 -15.89 32.02
CA PRO A 293 15.48 -16.30 32.51
C PRO A 293 14.38 -15.21 32.46
N ALA A 294 14.75 -13.93 32.43
CA ALA A 294 13.81 -12.82 32.24
C ALA A 294 13.02 -12.91 30.92
N LEU A 295 13.60 -13.56 29.89
CA LEU A 295 12.88 -13.86 28.65
C LEU A 295 11.67 -14.75 28.87
N ARG A 296 11.61 -15.57 29.93
CA ARG A 296 10.48 -16.48 30.25
C ARG A 296 9.32 -15.80 30.99
N LYS A 297 9.38 -14.47 31.16
CA LYS A 297 8.41 -13.67 31.91
C LYS A 297 7.52 -12.80 30.99
N GLY A 298 7.20 -13.31 29.81
CA GLY A 298 6.26 -12.70 28.87
C GLY A 298 4.79 -13.01 29.18
N ASP A 299 3.91 -12.68 28.24
CA ASP A 299 2.48 -12.96 28.35
C ASP A 299 2.16 -14.39 27.92
N LYS A 300 1.71 -15.22 28.87
CA LYS A 300 1.29 -16.61 28.63
C LYS A 300 0.06 -16.76 27.76
N ASN A 301 -0.74 -15.70 27.61
CA ASN A 301 -1.88 -15.69 26.69
C ASN A 301 -1.45 -15.41 25.24
N TRP A 302 -0.21 -14.93 25.04
CA TRP A 302 0.34 -14.64 23.71
C TRP A 302 1.24 -15.75 23.18
N ILE A 303 1.95 -16.46 24.07
CA ILE A 303 2.73 -17.63 23.69
C ILE A 303 2.93 -18.57 24.89
N SER A 304 2.93 -19.88 24.63
CA SER A 304 2.91 -20.90 25.68
C SER A 304 4.18 -20.92 26.53
N SER A 305 5.35 -20.68 25.93
CA SER A 305 6.63 -20.61 26.65
C SER A 305 6.79 -19.36 27.51
N ALA A 306 5.87 -18.40 27.40
CA ALA A 306 6.01 -17.05 27.93
C ALA A 306 7.29 -16.34 27.46
N SER A 307 7.85 -16.70 26.29
CA SER A 307 8.99 -15.98 25.74
C SER A 307 8.62 -14.53 25.41
N GLN A 308 9.46 -13.58 25.84
CA GLN A 308 9.35 -12.18 25.44
C GLN A 308 9.90 -11.91 24.04
N LEU A 309 10.64 -12.85 23.44
CA LEU A 309 11.27 -12.74 22.13
C LEU A 309 11.06 -14.01 21.32
N VAL A 310 10.59 -13.87 20.07
CA VAL A 310 10.39 -14.99 19.16
C VAL A 310 10.80 -14.63 17.75
N LEU A 311 11.09 -15.64 16.94
CA LEU A 311 11.06 -15.54 15.48
C LEU A 311 9.62 -15.77 15.04
N GLU A 312 9.03 -14.81 14.34
CA GLU A 312 7.69 -14.95 13.76
C GLU A 312 7.80 -15.04 12.23
N VAL A 313 7.15 -16.04 11.65
CA VAL A 313 7.02 -16.27 10.21
C VAL A 313 5.56 -16.17 9.82
N THR A 314 5.24 -15.31 8.84
CA THR A 314 3.88 -15.02 8.39
C THR A 314 3.77 -15.09 6.86
N ALA A 315 2.56 -15.32 6.34
CA ALA A 315 2.26 -15.10 4.92
C ALA A 315 1.51 -13.78 4.76
N GLU A 316 2.09 -12.82 4.05
CA GLU A 316 1.58 -11.46 3.85
C GLU A 316 1.92 -10.94 2.46
N ASN A 317 0.97 -10.27 1.80
CA ASN A 317 1.19 -9.62 0.49
C ASN A 317 1.88 -10.52 -0.55
N GLU A 318 1.43 -11.77 -0.69
CA GLU A 318 2.02 -12.76 -1.60
C GLU A 318 3.46 -13.17 -1.27
N GLU A 319 3.92 -12.95 -0.04
CA GLU A 319 5.25 -13.34 0.43
C GLU A 319 5.19 -14.05 1.79
N ILE A 320 6.15 -14.94 2.04
CA ILE A 320 6.51 -15.37 3.38
C ILE A 320 7.45 -14.33 3.97
N VAL A 321 7.10 -13.78 5.12
CA VAL A 321 7.86 -12.77 5.84
C VAL A 321 8.36 -13.35 7.16
N ALA A 322 9.58 -13.01 7.56
CA ALA A 322 10.10 -13.29 8.89
C ALA A 322 10.45 -12.01 9.65
N SER A 323 10.33 -12.06 10.97
CA SER A 323 10.73 -10.98 11.86
C SER A 323 11.11 -11.49 13.25
N PHE A 324 11.94 -10.74 13.97
CA PHE A 324 12.16 -10.94 15.39
C PHE A 324 11.11 -10.12 16.16
N ALA A 325 10.19 -10.79 16.84
CA ALA A 325 9.08 -10.17 17.52
C ALA A 325 9.31 -10.12 19.03
N VAL A 326 9.27 -8.90 19.59
CA VAL A 326 9.18 -8.69 21.04
C VAL A 326 7.70 -8.70 21.43
N GLY A 327 7.32 -9.57 22.35
CA GLY A 327 5.92 -9.84 22.71
C GLY A 327 5.15 -8.66 23.30
N PRO A 328 3.84 -8.81 23.55
CA PRO A 328 3.05 -7.82 24.26
C PRO A 328 3.49 -7.70 25.73
N ILE A 329 2.85 -6.82 26.48
CA ILE A 329 3.17 -6.63 27.90
C ILE A 329 2.89 -7.92 28.69
N GLY A 330 3.94 -8.45 29.33
CA GLY A 330 3.90 -9.68 30.12
C GLY A 330 4.15 -9.41 31.61
N GLU A 331 4.72 -10.41 32.29
CA GLU A 331 5.04 -10.37 33.72
C GLU A 331 6.21 -9.43 34.03
N ASP A 332 7.30 -9.45 33.25
CA ASP A 332 8.48 -8.59 33.44
C ASP A 332 8.47 -7.41 32.45
N VAL A 333 7.71 -6.38 32.82
CA VAL A 333 7.55 -5.16 32.01
C VAL A 333 8.86 -4.38 31.89
N GLU A 334 9.69 -4.36 32.93
CA GLU A 334 10.95 -3.61 32.94
C GLU A 334 11.95 -4.21 31.94
N PHE A 335 12.16 -5.54 32.01
CA PHE A 335 12.98 -6.25 31.03
C PHE A 335 12.47 -6.00 29.61
N ARG A 336 11.16 -6.06 29.40
CA ARG A 336 10.55 -5.80 28.09
C ARG A 336 10.90 -4.43 27.53
N LEU A 337 10.81 -3.39 28.37
CA LEU A 337 11.13 -2.01 27.97
C LEU A 337 12.61 -1.88 27.61
N GLN A 338 13.49 -2.50 28.39
CA GLN A 338 14.92 -2.54 28.13
C GLN A 338 15.23 -3.30 26.84
N LEU A 339 14.55 -4.42 26.58
CA LEU A 339 14.67 -5.20 25.36
C LEU A 339 14.22 -4.39 24.14
N ILE A 340 13.08 -3.70 24.21
CA ILE A 340 12.62 -2.80 23.14
C ILE A 340 13.66 -1.71 22.85
N SER A 341 14.25 -1.12 23.90
CA SER A 341 15.29 -0.10 23.76
C SER A 341 16.55 -0.65 23.10
N ALA A 342 17.03 -1.82 23.54
CA ALA A 342 18.21 -2.47 22.99
C ALA A 342 17.99 -2.93 21.54
N MET A 343 16.81 -3.46 21.22
CA MET A 343 16.44 -3.84 19.85
C MET A 343 16.32 -2.63 18.92
N ASN A 344 15.80 -1.50 19.42
CA ASN A 344 15.81 -0.23 18.68
C ASN A 344 17.24 0.21 18.34
N GLU A 345 18.16 0.12 19.29
CA GLU A 345 19.57 0.45 19.06
C GLU A 345 20.22 -0.52 18.06
N ALA A 346 20.04 -1.83 18.26
CA ALA A 346 20.63 -2.88 17.42
C ALA A 346 20.19 -2.79 15.95
N PHE A 347 18.93 -2.39 15.69
CA PHE A 347 18.39 -2.28 14.33
C PHE A 347 18.24 -0.83 13.83
N ALA A 348 18.79 0.14 14.55
CA ALA A 348 18.67 1.58 14.25
C ALA A 348 17.22 2.06 14.06
N GLU A 349 16.30 1.52 14.85
CA GLU A 349 14.88 1.85 14.86
C GLU A 349 14.51 2.80 16.02
N ARG A 350 13.32 3.43 15.93
CA ARG A 350 12.84 4.39 16.95
C ARG A 350 11.41 4.09 17.38
N LYS A 351 11.12 2.83 17.69
CA LYS A 351 9.78 2.41 18.14
C LYS A 351 9.52 2.90 19.55
N LYS A 352 8.37 3.57 19.75
CA LYS A 352 7.89 3.91 21.09
C LYS A 352 7.33 2.65 21.76
N PRO A 353 7.66 2.37 23.03
CA PRO A 353 7.08 1.24 23.74
C PRO A 353 5.56 1.33 23.79
N THR A 354 4.89 0.23 23.46
CA THR A 354 3.44 0.05 23.56
C THR A 354 3.12 -1.29 24.21
N THR A 355 1.85 -1.54 24.52
CA THR A 355 1.38 -2.83 25.06
C THR A 355 1.34 -3.96 24.03
N ARG A 356 1.54 -3.65 22.74
CA ARG A 356 1.45 -4.58 21.61
C ARG A 356 2.82 -5.14 21.20
N VAL A 357 2.82 -6.13 20.33
CA VAL A 357 4.02 -6.76 19.75
C VAL A 357 4.84 -5.74 18.94
N HIS A 358 6.17 -5.86 18.96
CA HIS A 358 7.11 -5.06 18.17
C HIS A 358 7.94 -5.96 17.27
N HIS A 359 7.86 -5.76 15.94
CA HIS A 359 8.56 -6.60 14.94
C HIS A 359 9.82 -5.93 14.44
N TYR A 360 10.99 -6.49 14.73
CA TYR A 360 12.29 -6.00 14.29
C TYR A 360 12.82 -6.81 13.12
N LYS A 361 13.58 -6.14 12.25
CA LYS A 361 14.16 -6.73 11.03
C LYS A 361 13.12 -7.56 10.27
N ARG A 362 12.06 -6.90 9.83
CA ARG A 362 11.04 -7.55 9.02
C ARG A 362 11.56 -7.71 7.58
N GLY A 363 11.61 -8.94 7.07
CA GLY A 363 12.15 -9.22 5.74
C GLY A 363 11.36 -10.29 4.99
N GLY A 364 11.17 -10.08 3.69
CA GLY A 364 10.63 -11.08 2.79
C GLY A 364 11.62 -12.25 2.64
N ILE A 365 11.10 -13.46 2.77
CA ILE A 365 11.84 -14.73 2.71
C ILE A 365 11.63 -15.39 1.36
N LEU A 366 10.37 -15.58 0.97
CA LEU A 366 9.99 -16.19 -0.30
C LEU A 366 8.75 -15.53 -0.87
N THR A 367 8.73 -15.26 -2.17
CA THR A 367 7.52 -14.79 -2.85
C THR A 367 6.65 -15.95 -3.33
N TRP A 368 5.39 -15.68 -3.65
CA TRP A 368 4.49 -16.63 -4.28
C TRP A 368 5.09 -17.19 -5.58
N GLU A 369 5.71 -16.33 -6.40
CA GLU A 369 6.33 -16.73 -7.67
C GLU A 369 7.49 -17.70 -7.46
N GLU A 370 8.36 -17.42 -6.47
CA GLU A 370 9.47 -18.29 -6.12
C GLU A 370 8.98 -19.68 -5.65
N LEU A 371 7.85 -19.73 -4.93
CA LEU A 371 7.29 -20.98 -4.43
C LEU A 371 6.46 -21.75 -5.46
N HIS A 372 5.77 -21.06 -6.37
CA HIS A 372 4.87 -21.69 -7.34
C HIS A 372 5.63 -22.67 -8.24
N GLY A 373 6.84 -22.31 -8.69
CA GLY A 373 7.71 -23.16 -9.50
C GLY A 373 8.68 -24.06 -8.71
N CYS A 374 8.64 -24.04 -7.38
CA CYS A 374 9.59 -24.77 -6.55
C CYS A 374 9.10 -26.19 -6.23
N GLU A 375 9.88 -27.21 -6.61
CA GLU A 375 9.57 -28.62 -6.28
C GLU A 375 9.70 -28.91 -4.77
N ASN A 376 10.69 -28.31 -4.09
CA ASN A 376 10.94 -28.50 -2.66
C ASN A 376 10.75 -27.18 -1.88
N ARG A 377 9.51 -26.70 -1.84
CA ARG A 377 9.11 -25.45 -1.17
C ARG A 377 9.60 -25.36 0.28
N LEU A 378 9.45 -26.44 1.05
CA LEU A 378 9.84 -26.46 2.46
C LEU A 378 11.36 -26.40 2.64
N GLY A 379 12.13 -27.08 1.79
CA GLY A 379 13.59 -27.02 1.80
C GLY A 379 14.12 -25.63 1.45
N GLU A 380 13.50 -24.96 0.48
CA GLU A 380 13.83 -23.59 0.11
C GLU A 380 13.51 -22.61 1.25
N LEU A 381 12.32 -22.72 1.84
CA LEU A 381 11.92 -21.92 3.00
C LEU A 381 12.92 -22.11 4.16
N LYS A 382 13.28 -23.36 4.47
CA LYS A 382 14.25 -23.67 5.52
C LYS A 382 15.60 -23.01 5.26
N THR A 383 16.06 -23.03 4.01
CA THR A 383 17.37 -22.46 3.62
C THR A 383 17.38 -20.95 3.74
N LYS A 384 16.37 -20.27 3.20
CA LYS A 384 16.30 -18.80 3.25
C LYS A 384 15.99 -18.29 4.66
N LEU A 385 15.10 -18.95 5.40
CA LEU A 385 14.82 -18.59 6.79
C LEU A 385 16.06 -18.77 7.68
N LYS A 386 16.83 -19.83 7.44
CA LYS A 386 18.10 -20.06 8.14
C LYS A 386 19.07 -18.91 7.89
N ALA A 387 19.26 -18.51 6.63
CA ALA A 387 20.14 -17.38 6.29
C ALA A 387 19.68 -16.10 7.01
N PHE A 388 18.37 -15.81 6.95
CA PHE A 388 17.78 -14.68 7.66
C PHE A 388 18.06 -14.70 9.17
N VAL A 389 17.94 -15.85 9.83
CA VAL A 389 18.23 -15.94 11.26
C VAL A 389 19.71 -15.72 11.53
N LEU A 390 20.60 -16.39 10.80
CA LEU A 390 22.05 -16.29 10.99
C LEU A 390 22.58 -14.88 10.79
N ASP A 391 22.07 -14.15 9.80
CA ASP A 391 22.52 -12.80 9.47
C ASP A 391 22.19 -11.77 10.57
N HIS A 392 21.25 -12.08 11.48
CA HIS A 392 20.72 -11.11 12.44
C HIS A 392 20.76 -11.59 13.89
N TYR A 393 21.00 -12.88 14.14
CA TYR A 393 20.93 -13.46 15.49
C TYR A 393 21.91 -12.80 16.46
N ASP A 394 23.14 -12.50 16.04
CA ASP A 394 24.15 -11.89 16.93
C ASP A 394 23.70 -10.51 17.45
N LEU A 395 23.02 -9.72 16.63
CA LEU A 395 22.45 -8.42 17.04
C LEU A 395 21.33 -8.63 18.06
N VAL A 396 20.48 -9.63 17.84
CA VAL A 396 19.38 -9.98 18.74
C VAL A 396 19.92 -10.48 20.08
N ALA A 397 20.88 -11.39 20.07
CA ALA A 397 21.53 -11.91 21.27
C ALA A 397 22.25 -10.79 22.06
N ALA A 398 22.94 -9.88 21.36
CA ALA A 398 23.55 -8.71 21.98
C ALA A 398 22.52 -7.79 22.64
N ALA A 399 21.37 -7.56 21.98
CA ALA A 399 20.28 -6.75 22.53
C ALA A 399 19.65 -7.39 23.78
N VAL A 400 19.46 -8.71 23.79
CA VAL A 400 19.00 -9.46 24.98
C VAL A 400 19.98 -9.30 26.14
N ASN A 401 21.27 -9.47 25.90
CA ASN A 401 22.32 -9.31 26.91
C ASN A 401 22.36 -7.87 27.46
N GLN A 402 22.24 -6.86 26.59
CA GLN A 402 22.16 -5.46 27.00
C GLN A 402 20.95 -5.20 27.89
N ALA A 403 19.78 -5.73 27.54
CA ALA A 403 18.58 -5.62 28.34
C ALA A 403 18.76 -6.29 29.73
N ALA A 404 19.30 -7.50 29.76
CA ALA A 404 19.53 -8.21 31.02
C ALA A 404 20.49 -7.46 31.96
N LYS A 405 21.54 -6.82 31.43
CA LYS A 405 22.50 -6.02 32.21
C LYS A 405 21.94 -4.70 32.73
N ALA A 406 20.87 -4.19 32.11
CA ALA A 406 20.23 -2.94 32.52
C ALA A 406 19.28 -3.14 33.71
N GLN A 407 18.91 -4.38 34.06
CA GLN A 407 18.17 -4.66 35.27
C GLN A 407 19.04 -4.38 36.51
N PRO A 408 18.52 -3.69 37.54
CA PRO A 408 19.26 -3.55 38.79
C PRO A 408 19.56 -4.93 39.37
N ALA A 409 20.80 -5.15 39.81
CA ALA A 409 21.15 -6.37 40.54
C ALA A 409 20.24 -6.48 41.77
N SER A 410 19.40 -7.52 41.78
CA SER A 410 18.41 -7.81 42.83
C SER A 410 19.05 -8.03 44.18
#